data_AF-A0A8T3ZJY0-F1
#
_entry.id   AF-A0A8T3ZJY0-F1
#
_cell.length_a   1.000
_cell.length_b   1.000
_cell.length_c   1.000
_cell.angle_alpha   90.00
_cell.angle_beta   90.00
_cell.angle_gamma   90.00
#
_symmetry.space_group_name_H-M   'P 1'
#
loop_
_entity.id
_entity.type
_entity.pdbx_description
1 polymer ?
#
loop_
_entity_poly.entity_id
_entity_poly.type
_entity_poly.pdbx_seq_one_letter_code
_entity_poly.pdbx_strand_id
1 'polypeptide(L)'
;MTNIVTLKKATPEVLSLVGQKAVHCGFLAQKFPIPSAFIITAAAFSQFLKENNLDKKIQQFITHLNPANTAQLEQTETTIRNMILAAQIPEALEEEITDSYYSLNINADTSISNLMEQGEDPVIVLRPSPIGYNGKNIHESQVGIQGKENMKTAILECWSSFYSAESLKMQKQKQCNFAVIVQKMIDSQASGIFYTSYKMNAEEVLILACKGLGTALQTGLIVPDRYFITKKTLNTAAMEFGRQQFFMERDFETNKLTKECMPDEYAKKQKLTAAVIGELALMSNTIETMFAKPQAVDFAVYKDAIWLLGTEEAEWYQEKINKEAKEMQRRENLLKVPVQKEEELMQKEQEISRVLTKELEEDALVVGALLGSAGTAGITTEMREQPHSIVQPMEAKMSSDPNDINSIIQGMDFTAALSEVSKNAGQQQAQTFSQSVSVIFEEHKQTAQAVTEAVAEDERENPEEEMSLEEEPLKKEMTLLEKSAGDLLVHCFHEIKAAIPTEQWAATPAVRHLAVLVQNFSQKKIPPNPAQVKFALDAVEKVKNR
;
A
#
# COMPACT_ATOMS: atom_id res chain seq x y z
N MET A 1 16.92 23.81 -24.96
CA MET A 1 16.09 23.67 -23.75
C MET A 1 16.42 24.84 -22.84
N THR A 2 15.47 25.36 -22.09
CA THR A 2 15.68 26.58 -21.29
C THR A 2 16.42 26.26 -19.99
N ASN A 3 17.46 27.03 -19.65
CA ASN A 3 18.26 26.86 -18.45
C ASN A 3 17.61 27.45 -17.20
N ILE A 4 16.83 28.52 -17.38
CA ILE A 4 16.10 29.20 -16.30
C ILE A 4 14.59 29.21 -16.57
N VAL A 5 13.81 28.89 -15.55
CA VAL A 5 12.34 29.00 -15.58
C VAL A 5 11.89 29.93 -14.45
N THR A 6 11.03 30.90 -14.76
CA THR A 6 10.41 31.76 -13.75
C THR A 6 9.34 30.97 -12.98
N LEU A 7 9.09 31.32 -11.71
CA LEU A 7 8.07 30.66 -10.89
C LEU A 7 6.67 30.57 -11.56
N LYS A 8 6.24 31.63 -12.25
CA LYS A 8 4.95 31.67 -12.99
C LYS A 8 4.83 30.63 -14.11
N LYS A 9 5.96 30.16 -14.63
CA LYS A 9 6.06 29.17 -15.71
C LYS A 9 6.35 27.76 -15.18
N ALA A 10 6.47 27.58 -13.87
CA ALA A 10 6.67 26.28 -13.24
C ALA A 10 5.33 25.54 -13.14
N THR A 11 4.85 25.03 -14.28
CA THR A 11 3.59 24.30 -14.43
C THR A 11 3.85 22.79 -14.59
N PRO A 12 2.81 21.94 -14.52
CA PRO A 12 2.97 20.50 -14.76
C PRO A 12 3.61 20.15 -16.12
N GLU A 13 3.46 20.99 -17.16
CA GLU A 13 4.08 20.73 -18.46
C GLU A 13 5.62 20.72 -18.43
N VAL A 14 6.23 21.43 -17.47
CA VAL A 14 7.70 21.51 -17.32
C VAL A 14 8.21 20.69 -16.12
N LEU A 15 7.39 19.80 -15.55
CA LEU A 15 7.73 18.98 -14.37
C LEU A 15 9.09 18.26 -14.52
N SER A 16 9.38 17.72 -15.71
CA SER A 16 10.63 17.02 -16.00
C SER A 16 11.87 17.92 -16.04
N LEU A 17 11.69 19.25 -16.13
CA LEU A 17 12.76 20.26 -16.10
C LEU A 17 12.95 20.87 -14.72
N VAL A 18 11.88 21.05 -13.93
CA VAL A 18 11.93 21.84 -12.69
C VAL A 18 11.70 21.03 -11.42
N GLY A 19 11.20 19.80 -11.52
CA GLY A 19 10.87 18.97 -10.38
C GLY A 19 9.58 19.37 -9.67
N GLN A 20 9.11 18.48 -8.80
CA GLN A 20 7.78 18.58 -8.20
C GLN A 20 7.64 19.77 -7.25
N LYS A 21 8.65 20.04 -6.41
CA LYS A 21 8.64 21.19 -5.49
C LYS A 21 8.51 22.53 -6.22
N ALA A 22 9.18 22.68 -7.36
CA ALA A 22 9.08 23.89 -8.17
C ALA A 22 7.66 24.06 -8.76
N VAL A 23 7.07 22.98 -9.28
CA VAL A 23 5.68 23.01 -9.78
C VAL A 23 4.70 23.35 -8.68
N HIS A 24 4.87 22.76 -7.49
CA HIS A 24 4.05 23.08 -6.32
C HIS A 24 4.16 24.56 -5.91
N CYS A 25 5.37 25.11 -5.89
CA CYS A 25 5.57 26.54 -5.61
C CYS A 25 4.92 27.42 -6.70
N GLY A 26 5.05 27.05 -7.98
CA GLY A 26 4.40 27.73 -9.09
C GLY A 26 2.87 27.70 -8.99
N PHE A 27 2.32 26.59 -8.50
CA PHE A 27 0.88 26.44 -8.29
C PHE A 27 0.37 27.29 -7.11
N LEU A 28 1.09 27.32 -5.98
CA LEU A 28 0.78 28.23 -4.86
C LEU A 28 0.82 29.70 -5.30
N ALA A 29 1.81 30.09 -6.10
CA ALA A 29 2.00 31.46 -6.58
C ALA A 29 0.83 32.01 -7.41
N GLN A 30 -0.10 31.16 -7.85
CA GLN A 30 -1.32 31.59 -8.56
C GLN A 30 -2.33 32.26 -7.62
N LYS A 31 -2.31 31.92 -6.32
CA LYS A 31 -3.31 32.41 -5.35
C LYS A 31 -2.73 33.02 -4.08
N PHE A 32 -1.46 32.77 -3.79
CA PHE A 32 -0.84 33.16 -2.53
C PHE A 32 0.46 33.94 -2.74
N PRO A 33 0.82 34.79 -1.77
CA PRO A 33 2.12 35.46 -1.76
C PRO A 33 3.24 34.43 -1.61
N ILE A 34 4.06 34.31 -2.66
CA ILE A 34 5.33 33.57 -2.66
C ILE A 34 6.46 34.59 -2.89
N PRO A 35 7.59 34.49 -2.16
CA PRO A 35 8.75 35.33 -2.46
C PRO A 35 9.22 35.12 -3.90
N SER A 36 9.70 36.19 -4.54
CA SER A 36 10.25 36.13 -5.90
C SER A 36 11.24 34.98 -6.04
N ALA A 37 11.11 34.19 -7.12
CA ALA A 37 11.96 33.03 -7.35
C ALA A 37 12.12 32.72 -8.84
N PHE A 38 13.26 32.11 -9.17
CA PHE A 38 13.49 31.43 -10.44
C PHE A 38 14.00 30.02 -10.18
N ILE A 39 13.97 29.18 -11.21
CA ILE A 39 14.40 27.80 -11.16
C ILE A 39 15.53 27.58 -12.13
N ILE A 40 16.67 27.11 -11.63
CA ILE A 40 17.75 26.54 -12.41
C ILE A 40 17.34 25.12 -12.78
N THR A 41 17.16 24.85 -14.08
CA THR A 41 16.53 23.62 -14.55
C THR A 41 17.49 22.43 -14.52
N ALA A 42 16.91 21.23 -14.60
CA ALA A 42 17.64 19.99 -14.86
C ALA A 42 18.46 20.03 -16.16
N ALA A 43 18.03 20.82 -17.16
CA ALA A 43 18.79 21.02 -18.39
C ALA A 43 20.08 21.81 -18.13
N ALA A 44 20.03 22.85 -17.29
CA ALA A 44 21.20 23.61 -16.87
C ALA A 44 22.21 22.74 -16.10
N PHE A 45 21.72 21.90 -15.18
CA PHE A 45 22.59 20.95 -14.47
C PHE A 45 23.23 19.94 -15.43
N SER A 46 22.46 19.41 -16.38
CA SER A 46 22.98 18.48 -17.40
C SER A 46 24.01 19.15 -18.32
N GLN A 47 23.80 20.41 -18.70
CA GLN A 47 24.75 21.22 -19.46
C GLN A 47 26.05 21.41 -18.68
N PHE A 48 25.97 21.82 -17.41
CA PHE A 48 27.11 21.97 -16.51
C PHE A 48 27.97 20.69 -16.44
N LEU A 49 27.34 19.53 -16.23
CA LEU A 49 28.06 18.25 -16.16
C LEU A 49 28.76 17.91 -17.48
N LYS A 50 28.10 18.17 -18.61
CA LYS A 50 28.62 17.86 -19.95
C LYS A 50 29.81 18.75 -20.31
N GLU A 51 29.69 20.06 -20.11
CA GLU A 51 30.76 21.02 -20.46
C GLU A 51 32.01 20.85 -19.59
N ASN A 52 31.83 20.38 -18.34
CA ASN A 52 32.95 20.03 -17.45
C ASN A 52 33.46 18.59 -17.64
N ASN A 53 32.91 17.82 -18.60
CA ASN A 53 33.24 16.40 -18.82
C ASN A 53 33.10 15.54 -17.54
N LEU A 54 32.12 15.87 -16.70
CA LEU A 54 31.83 15.17 -15.45
C LEU A 54 30.79 14.06 -15.64
N ASP A 55 29.88 14.22 -16.60
CA ASP A 55 28.80 13.29 -16.91
C ASP A 55 29.28 11.82 -16.99
N LYS A 56 30.28 11.55 -17.83
CA LYS A 56 30.82 10.19 -18.02
C LYS A 56 31.61 9.70 -16.82
N LYS A 57 32.36 10.60 -16.16
CA LYS A 57 33.20 10.23 -15.00
C LYS A 57 32.33 9.85 -13.81
N ILE A 58 31.30 10.64 -13.52
CA ILE A 58 30.34 10.37 -12.45
C ILE A 58 29.61 9.04 -12.72
N GLN A 59 29.18 8.79 -13.96
CA GLN A 59 28.53 7.53 -14.33
C GLN A 59 29.43 6.30 -14.09
N GLN A 60 30.75 6.42 -14.32
CA GLN A 60 31.69 5.33 -14.02
C GLN A 60 31.74 4.99 -12.52
N PHE A 61 31.69 6.01 -11.65
CA PHE A 61 31.63 5.77 -10.21
C PHE A 61 30.30 5.13 -9.80
N ILE A 62 29.18 5.59 -10.38
CA ILE A 62 27.84 5.15 -9.98
C ILE A 62 27.50 3.73 -10.47
N THR A 63 27.96 3.34 -11.66
CA THR A 63 27.58 2.05 -12.30
C THR A 63 27.97 0.81 -11.48
N HIS A 64 29.01 0.91 -10.66
CA HIS A 64 29.52 -0.20 -9.84
C HIS A 64 29.28 -0.01 -8.32
N LEU A 65 28.40 0.93 -7.94
CA LEU A 65 28.04 1.13 -6.54
C LEU A 65 27.23 -0.03 -6.00
N ASN A 66 27.62 -0.54 -4.83
CA ASN A 66 26.78 -1.42 -4.04
C ASN A 66 25.97 -0.57 -3.04
N PRO A 67 24.62 -0.47 -3.16
CA PRO A 67 23.79 0.31 -2.25
C PRO A 67 23.82 -0.16 -0.78
N ALA A 68 24.30 -1.38 -0.52
CA ALA A 68 24.47 -1.91 0.83
C ALA A 68 25.84 -1.58 1.46
N ASN A 69 26.79 -1.03 0.68
CA ASN A 69 28.12 -0.71 1.17
C ASN A 69 28.24 0.79 1.49
N THR A 70 27.95 1.16 2.74
CA THR A 70 27.99 2.55 3.21
C THR A 70 29.34 3.23 2.99
N ALA A 71 30.46 2.53 3.26
CA ALA A 71 31.80 3.10 3.08
C ALA A 71 32.09 3.44 1.60
N GLN A 72 31.64 2.59 0.67
CA GLN A 72 31.78 2.85 -0.76
C GLN A 72 30.93 4.06 -1.20
N LEU A 73 29.72 4.19 -0.65
CA LEU A 73 28.83 5.32 -0.93
C LEU A 73 29.44 6.64 -0.44
N GLU A 74 29.95 6.70 0.79
CA GLU A 74 30.58 7.89 1.38
C GLU A 74 31.85 8.31 0.61
N GLN A 75 32.68 7.34 0.22
CA GLN A 75 33.86 7.61 -0.61
C GLN A 75 33.47 8.17 -1.99
N THR A 76 32.41 7.61 -2.59
CA THR A 76 31.92 8.03 -3.90
C THR A 76 31.30 9.42 -3.83
N GLU A 77 30.49 9.70 -2.81
CA GLU A 77 29.96 11.03 -2.49
C GLU A 77 31.11 12.04 -2.40
N THR A 78 32.12 11.78 -1.57
CA THR A 78 33.25 12.69 -1.36
C THR A 78 33.97 12.98 -2.69
N THR A 79 34.18 11.95 -3.50
CA THR A 79 34.86 12.08 -4.80
C THR A 79 34.04 12.94 -5.77
N ILE A 80 32.75 12.62 -5.95
CA ILE A 80 31.87 13.35 -6.87
C ILE A 80 31.66 14.79 -6.39
N ARG A 81 31.46 15.00 -5.09
CA ARG A 81 31.33 16.34 -4.49
C ARG A 81 32.54 17.20 -4.82
N ASN A 82 33.76 16.70 -4.59
CA ASN A 82 34.98 17.46 -4.89
C ASN A 82 35.11 17.78 -6.39
N MET A 83 34.69 16.87 -7.27
CA MET A 83 34.68 17.11 -8.72
C MET A 83 33.70 18.23 -9.12
N ILE A 84 32.51 18.26 -8.53
CA ILE A 84 31.50 19.29 -8.80
C ILE A 84 31.94 20.64 -8.24
N LEU A 85 32.47 20.68 -7.01
CA LEU A 85 32.93 21.92 -6.38
C LEU A 85 34.15 22.54 -7.09
N ALA A 86 34.98 21.74 -7.75
CA ALA A 86 36.13 22.22 -8.51
C ALA A 86 35.80 22.63 -9.96
N ALA A 87 34.59 22.31 -10.44
CA ALA A 87 34.16 22.61 -11.80
C ALA A 87 33.65 24.04 -11.94
N GLN A 88 33.63 24.54 -13.18
CA GLN A 88 33.20 25.90 -13.49
C GLN A 88 31.79 25.90 -14.09
N ILE A 89 30.94 26.81 -13.62
CA ILE A 89 29.66 27.07 -14.28
C ILE A 89 29.96 27.70 -15.64
N PRO A 90 29.45 27.16 -16.76
CA PRO A 90 29.65 27.77 -18.08
C PRO A 90 29.27 29.25 -18.12
N GLU A 91 30.07 30.08 -18.78
CA GLU A 91 29.91 31.55 -18.77
C GLU A 91 28.50 32.00 -19.16
N ALA A 92 27.93 31.45 -20.23
CA ALA A 92 26.57 31.77 -20.66
C ALA A 92 25.51 31.38 -19.62
N LEU A 93 25.69 30.25 -18.93
CA LEU A 93 24.78 29.82 -17.86
C LEU A 93 24.95 30.70 -16.61
N GLU A 94 26.18 31.08 -16.27
CA GLU A 94 26.46 32.00 -15.17
C GLU A 94 25.82 33.37 -15.40
N GLU A 95 25.88 33.90 -16.62
CA GLU A 95 25.22 35.16 -17.00
C GLU A 95 23.70 35.07 -16.81
N GLU A 96 23.05 34.04 -17.37
CA GLU A 96 21.60 33.81 -17.21
C GLU A 96 21.17 33.71 -15.73
N ILE A 97 21.95 33.01 -14.90
CA ILE A 97 21.70 32.87 -13.47
C ILE A 97 21.89 34.22 -12.76
N THR A 98 22.94 34.97 -13.10
CA THR A 98 23.29 36.25 -12.47
C THR A 98 22.22 37.31 -12.78
N ASP A 99 21.76 37.39 -14.02
CA ASP A 99 20.66 38.28 -14.40
C ASP A 99 19.38 37.95 -13.65
N SER A 100 19.06 36.66 -13.56
CA SER A 100 17.89 36.17 -12.82
C SER A 100 17.99 36.46 -11.33
N TYR A 101 19.18 36.34 -10.74
CA TYR A 101 19.47 36.70 -9.35
C TYR A 101 19.20 38.16 -9.05
N TYR A 102 19.75 39.09 -9.85
CA TYR A 102 19.51 40.52 -9.65
C TYR A 102 18.05 40.91 -9.91
N SER A 103 17.34 40.16 -10.76
CA SER A 103 15.91 40.38 -11.00
C SER A 103 15.03 40.13 -9.76
N LEU A 104 15.51 39.38 -8.76
CA LEU A 104 14.75 39.07 -7.53
C LEU A 104 14.42 40.29 -6.67
N ASN A 105 15.19 41.37 -6.80
CA ASN A 105 14.95 42.64 -6.10
C ASN A 105 14.07 43.62 -6.89
N ILE A 106 13.68 43.28 -8.11
CA ILE A 106 12.83 44.11 -8.95
C ILE A 106 11.36 43.83 -8.58
N ASN A 107 10.73 44.76 -7.86
CA ASN A 107 9.27 44.77 -7.77
C ASN A 107 8.69 45.20 -9.12
N ALA A 108 7.51 44.67 -9.48
CA ALA A 108 6.84 45.02 -10.73
C ALA A 108 6.57 46.53 -10.91
N ASP A 109 6.59 47.30 -9.81
CA ASP A 109 6.38 48.74 -9.77
C ASP A 109 7.67 49.59 -9.78
N THR A 110 8.86 48.97 -9.76
CA THR A 110 10.14 49.69 -9.74
C THR A 110 10.72 49.80 -11.15
N SER A 111 10.88 51.03 -11.65
CA SER A 111 11.54 51.27 -12.94
C SER A 111 12.99 50.76 -12.93
N ILE A 112 13.39 50.08 -14.01
CA ILE A 112 14.72 49.45 -14.20
C ILE A 112 15.87 50.44 -13.94
N SER A 113 15.65 51.73 -14.22
CA SER A 113 16.61 52.82 -14.01
C SER A 113 16.97 53.08 -12.54
N ASN A 114 16.09 52.77 -11.57
CA ASN A 114 16.35 53.01 -10.15
C ASN A 114 17.15 51.87 -9.47
N LEU A 115 17.25 50.69 -10.11
CA LEU A 115 17.91 49.51 -9.55
C LEU A 115 19.42 49.50 -9.79
N MET A 116 19.87 50.02 -10.94
CA MET A 116 21.29 50.04 -11.30
C MET A 116 22.12 51.03 -10.46
N GLU A 117 21.49 51.98 -9.76
CA GLU A 117 22.17 53.01 -8.96
C GLU A 117 22.04 52.82 -7.43
N GLN A 118 21.25 51.86 -6.93
CA GLN A 118 20.88 51.78 -5.49
C GLN A 118 20.65 50.37 -4.88
N GLY A 119 20.70 49.25 -5.61
CA GLY A 119 20.25 47.95 -5.09
C GLY A 119 21.29 47.14 -4.30
N GLU A 120 21.01 46.80 -3.03
CA GLU A 120 21.75 45.76 -2.31
C GLU A 120 21.60 44.38 -2.97
N ASP A 121 22.62 43.53 -2.88
CA ASP A 121 22.57 42.15 -3.35
C ASP A 121 21.39 41.37 -2.69
N PRO A 122 20.53 40.68 -3.46
CA PRO A 122 19.44 39.88 -2.89
C PRO A 122 19.96 38.80 -1.94
N VAL A 123 19.34 38.66 -0.78
CA VAL A 123 19.57 37.48 0.08
C VAL A 123 18.61 36.38 -0.34
N ILE A 124 19.14 35.19 -0.61
CA ILE A 124 18.41 34.09 -1.24
C ILE A 124 18.46 32.81 -0.40
N VAL A 125 17.53 31.93 -0.73
CA VAL A 125 17.44 30.54 -0.29
C VAL A 125 17.51 29.66 -1.54
N LEU A 126 18.39 28.66 -1.52
CA LEU A 126 18.42 27.60 -2.52
C LEU A 126 17.62 26.40 -1.99
N ARG A 127 16.58 26.02 -2.73
CA ARG A 127 15.75 24.87 -2.40
C ARG A 127 15.93 23.77 -3.47
N PRO A 128 16.48 22.61 -3.10
CA PRO A 128 16.56 21.44 -3.97
C PRO A 128 15.18 20.99 -4.48
N SER A 129 15.06 20.75 -5.78
CA SER A 129 13.86 20.23 -6.45
C SER A 129 14.25 19.03 -7.34
N PRO A 130 14.57 17.86 -6.73
CA PRO A 130 14.97 16.67 -7.47
C PRO A 130 13.82 16.16 -8.36
N ILE A 131 14.18 15.51 -9.48
CA ILE A 131 13.25 14.95 -10.47
C ILE A 131 13.37 13.43 -10.48
N GLY A 132 12.21 12.75 -10.47
CA GLY A 132 12.15 11.28 -10.44
C GLY A 132 12.51 10.67 -9.09
N TYR A 133 12.53 11.50 -8.04
CA TYR A 133 12.77 11.08 -6.67
C TYR A 133 11.43 11.03 -5.92
N ASN A 134 11.07 9.84 -5.42
CA ASN A 134 9.78 9.57 -4.78
C ASN A 134 9.92 9.25 -3.28
N GLY A 135 11.08 9.57 -2.69
CA GLY A 135 11.42 9.27 -1.30
C GLY A 135 11.32 10.48 -0.37
N LYS A 136 11.67 10.26 0.90
CA LYS A 136 11.79 11.33 1.91
C LYS A 136 12.75 12.41 1.43
N ASN A 137 12.40 13.67 1.64
CA ASN A 137 13.20 14.81 1.24
C ASN A 137 14.53 14.86 2.04
N ILE A 138 15.60 14.31 1.46
CA ILE A 138 16.95 14.23 2.06
C ILE A 138 17.84 15.43 1.74
N HIS A 139 17.35 16.39 0.95
CA HIS A 139 18.13 17.53 0.53
C HIS A 139 17.71 18.79 1.29
N GLU A 140 18.65 19.35 2.04
CA GLU A 140 18.43 20.56 2.84
C GLU A 140 18.43 21.81 1.97
N SER A 141 17.66 22.83 2.41
CA SER A 141 17.71 24.16 1.80
C SER A 141 18.84 24.97 2.40
N GLN A 142 19.57 25.69 1.56
CA GLN A 142 20.61 26.61 2.02
C GLN A 142 20.04 28.02 2.11
N VAL A 143 20.19 28.68 3.26
CA VAL A 143 19.57 29.97 3.58
C VAL A 143 20.62 31.06 3.81
N GLY A 144 20.24 32.33 3.59
CA GLY A 144 21.10 33.47 3.94
C GLY A 144 22.27 33.69 2.98
N ILE A 145 22.14 33.26 1.72
CA ILE A 145 23.19 33.43 0.72
C ILE A 145 23.05 34.81 0.09
N GLN A 146 24.15 35.56 0.02
CA GLN A 146 24.17 36.90 -0.57
C GLN A 146 25.43 37.10 -1.41
N GLY A 147 25.27 37.74 -2.56
CA GLY A 147 26.35 38.06 -3.48
C GLY A 147 26.60 36.97 -4.52
N LYS A 148 27.05 37.42 -5.70
CA LYS A 148 27.25 36.56 -6.88
C LYS A 148 28.15 35.34 -6.60
N GLU A 149 29.30 35.55 -5.95
CA GLU A 149 30.25 34.44 -5.71
C GLU A 149 29.70 33.41 -4.72
N ASN A 150 29.07 33.86 -3.63
CA ASN A 150 28.45 32.95 -2.67
C ASN A 150 27.28 32.19 -3.28
N MET A 151 26.49 32.82 -4.16
CA MET A 151 25.45 32.15 -4.94
C MET A 151 26.04 31.02 -5.80
N LYS A 152 27.14 31.28 -6.53
CA LYS A 152 27.80 30.26 -7.36
C LYS A 152 28.27 29.07 -6.51
N THR A 153 28.94 29.33 -5.39
CA THR A 153 29.36 28.28 -4.46
C THR A 153 28.16 27.48 -3.96
N ALA A 154 27.08 28.15 -3.54
CA ALA A 154 25.89 27.49 -3.03
C ALA A 154 25.18 26.62 -4.10
N ILE A 155 25.16 27.06 -5.36
CA ILE A 155 24.63 26.26 -6.48
C ILE A 155 25.44 24.96 -6.66
N LEU A 156 26.78 25.06 -6.66
CA LEU A 156 27.65 23.89 -6.78
C LEU A 156 27.48 22.94 -5.58
N GLU A 157 27.38 23.48 -4.36
CA GLU A 157 27.09 22.69 -3.16
C GLU A 157 25.73 22.01 -3.24
N CYS A 158 24.70 22.72 -3.71
CA CYS A 158 23.36 22.18 -3.89
C CYS A 158 23.35 21.05 -4.93
N TRP A 159 23.98 21.24 -6.08
CA TRP A 159 24.15 20.19 -7.10
C TRP A 159 24.95 19.01 -6.59
N SER A 160 25.99 19.22 -5.79
CA SER A 160 26.77 18.14 -5.19
C SER A 160 25.95 17.30 -4.21
N SER A 161 25.00 17.92 -3.49
CA SER A 161 24.11 17.23 -2.54
C SER A 161 23.23 16.16 -3.19
N PHE A 162 23.01 16.25 -4.50
CA PHE A 162 22.30 15.24 -5.27
C PHE A 162 23.02 13.88 -5.28
N TYR A 163 24.33 13.87 -5.03
CA TYR A 163 25.16 12.67 -4.96
C TYR A 163 25.59 12.33 -3.52
N SER A 164 24.81 12.76 -2.51
CA SER A 164 25.02 12.30 -1.13
C SER A 164 24.93 10.77 -1.04
N ALA A 165 25.59 10.15 -0.05
CA ALA A 165 25.55 8.71 0.16
C ALA A 165 24.11 8.19 0.29
N GLU A 166 23.24 8.96 0.94
CA GLU A 166 21.81 8.65 1.07
C GLU A 166 21.08 8.73 -0.28
N SER A 167 21.35 9.75 -1.09
CA SER A 167 20.79 9.87 -2.44
C SER A 167 21.25 8.73 -3.35
N LEU A 168 22.56 8.41 -3.33
CA LEU A 168 23.15 7.31 -4.09
C LEU A 168 22.57 5.95 -3.69
N LYS A 169 22.30 5.74 -2.40
CA LYS A 169 21.64 4.52 -1.89
C LYS A 169 20.23 4.35 -2.45
N MET A 170 19.52 5.45 -2.66
CA MET A 170 18.13 5.46 -3.13
C MET A 170 17.98 5.47 -4.66
N GLN A 171 19.01 5.88 -5.40
CA GLN A 171 19.08 5.83 -6.86
C GLN A 171 19.17 4.40 -7.42
N LYS A 172 18.13 3.59 -7.19
CA LYS A 172 17.96 2.31 -7.90
C LYS A 172 17.42 2.58 -9.32
N GLN A 173 18.33 2.73 -10.27
CA GLN A 173 18.13 2.58 -11.73
C GLN A 173 17.32 3.62 -12.53
N LYS A 174 16.87 4.75 -11.96
CA LYS A 174 16.22 5.81 -12.77
C LYS A 174 17.18 6.95 -13.10
N GLN A 175 17.03 7.55 -14.29
CA GLN A 175 17.62 8.85 -14.61
C GLN A 175 16.99 9.90 -13.70
N CYS A 176 17.60 10.11 -12.54
CA CYS A 176 17.26 11.22 -11.68
C CYS A 176 17.97 12.47 -12.22
N ASN A 177 17.26 13.59 -12.23
CA ASN A 177 17.82 14.89 -12.61
C ASN A 177 17.53 15.88 -11.48
N PHE A 178 18.16 17.06 -11.53
CA PHE A 178 18.17 17.94 -10.38
C PHE A 178 17.98 19.39 -10.78
N ALA A 179 16.91 20.00 -10.26
CA ALA A 179 16.64 21.42 -10.40
C ALA A 179 16.80 22.12 -9.04
N VAL A 180 17.02 23.42 -9.08
CA VAL A 180 17.22 24.25 -7.89
C VAL A 180 16.32 25.47 -7.97
N ILE A 181 15.47 25.68 -6.97
CA ILE A 181 14.70 26.91 -6.83
C ILE A 181 15.59 27.91 -6.11
N VAL A 182 15.83 29.05 -6.74
CA VAL A 182 16.51 30.21 -6.15
C VAL A 182 15.44 31.22 -5.78
N GLN A 183 15.20 31.38 -4.48
CA GLN A 183 14.09 32.15 -3.95
C GLN A 183 14.61 33.27 -3.05
N LYS A 184 14.02 34.46 -3.11
CA LYS A 184 14.34 35.55 -2.19
C LYS A 184 14.01 35.15 -0.75
N MET A 185 14.95 35.37 0.17
CA MET A 185 14.76 35.10 1.59
C MET A 185 13.81 36.14 2.21
N ILE A 186 12.96 35.68 3.13
CA ILE A 186 12.15 36.54 3.98
C ILE A 186 12.81 36.60 5.36
N ASP A 187 13.10 37.81 5.84
CA ASP A 187 13.68 38.06 7.17
C ASP A 187 12.63 37.86 8.26
N SER A 188 12.19 36.62 8.44
CA SER A 188 10.98 36.28 9.18
C SER A 188 11.09 36.54 10.68
N GLN A 189 10.12 37.27 11.24
CA GLN A 189 9.97 37.46 12.69
C GLN A 189 9.42 36.21 13.39
N ALA A 190 8.60 35.45 12.67
CA ALA A 190 8.14 34.12 13.03
C ALA A 190 8.00 33.30 11.75
N SER A 191 8.14 31.99 11.86
CA SER A 191 8.03 31.07 10.73
C SER A 191 7.54 29.72 11.22
N GLY A 192 7.27 28.82 10.29
CA GLY A 192 6.78 27.51 10.66
C GLY A 192 6.36 26.66 9.49
N ILE A 193 5.66 25.59 9.85
CA ILE A 193 5.04 24.66 8.91
C ILE A 193 3.59 24.51 9.35
N PHE A 194 2.64 24.61 8.43
CA PHE A 194 1.27 24.17 8.71
C PHE A 194 0.89 23.00 7.83
N TYR A 195 0.22 22.04 8.44
CA TYR A 195 -0.39 20.91 7.78
C TYR A 195 -1.85 21.23 7.52
N THR A 196 -2.26 21.16 6.25
CA THR A 196 -3.66 21.43 5.89
C THR A 196 -4.61 20.42 6.51
N SER A 197 -4.12 19.27 6.96
CA SER A 197 -4.84 18.30 7.78
C SER A 197 -3.89 17.73 8.83
N TYR A 198 -4.27 17.61 10.09
CA TYR A 198 -3.40 17.03 11.13
C TYR A 198 -3.20 15.51 10.96
N LYS A 199 -4.18 14.83 10.38
CA LYS A 199 -4.16 13.39 10.04
C LYS A 199 -5.06 13.14 8.83
N MET A 200 -5.11 11.89 8.36
CA MET A 200 -5.99 11.53 7.24
C MET A 200 -7.43 11.89 7.58
N ASN A 201 -8.08 12.69 6.72
CA ASN A 201 -9.46 13.15 6.87
C ASN A 201 -9.75 13.92 8.17
N ALA A 202 -8.75 14.58 8.75
CA ALA A 202 -8.97 15.41 9.92
C ALA A 202 -9.72 16.69 9.55
N GLU A 203 -10.61 17.11 10.45
CA GLU A 203 -11.27 18.42 10.43
C GLU A 203 -10.38 19.52 11.03
N GLU A 204 -9.11 19.22 11.32
CA GLU A 204 -8.18 20.09 12.04
C GLU A 204 -6.96 20.39 11.17
N VAL A 205 -6.57 21.67 11.18
CA VAL A 205 -5.30 22.19 10.66
C VAL A 205 -4.32 22.20 11.83
N LEU A 206 -3.11 21.69 11.62
CA LEU A 206 -2.01 21.82 12.58
C LEU A 206 -1.06 22.89 12.11
N ILE A 207 -0.80 23.91 12.93
CA ILE A 207 0.23 24.92 12.69
C ILE A 207 1.35 24.70 13.70
N LEU A 208 2.57 24.51 13.21
CA LEU A 208 3.80 24.50 13.99
C LEU A 208 4.50 25.84 13.78
N ALA A 209 4.86 26.54 14.85
CA ALA A 209 5.49 27.86 14.73
C ALA A 209 6.69 28.05 15.66
N CYS A 210 7.65 28.84 15.20
CA CYS A 210 8.80 29.30 15.95
C CYS A 210 9.07 30.79 15.72
N LYS A 211 9.84 31.39 16.63
CA LYS A 211 10.41 32.74 16.44
C LYS A 211 11.59 32.68 15.47
N GLY A 212 11.75 33.70 14.63
CA GLY A 212 12.86 33.82 13.70
C GLY A 212 12.70 32.94 12.45
N LEU A 213 13.82 32.64 11.79
CA LEU A 213 13.91 31.75 10.62
C LEU A 213 13.61 30.29 10.98
N GLY A 214 12.94 29.58 10.07
CA GLY A 214 12.40 28.24 10.31
C GLY A 214 13.42 27.11 10.25
N THR A 215 14.69 27.41 10.00
CA THR A 215 15.74 26.38 9.85
C THR A 215 15.89 25.51 11.09
N ALA A 216 15.89 26.12 12.27
CA ALA A 216 15.99 25.39 13.54
C ALA A 216 14.78 24.46 13.80
N LEU A 217 13.61 24.82 13.27
CA LEU A 217 12.41 23.98 13.32
C LEU A 217 12.54 22.78 12.39
N GLN A 218 12.99 23.00 11.15
CA GLN A 218 13.18 21.94 10.15
C GLN A 218 14.23 20.91 10.60
N THR A 219 15.28 21.34 11.30
CA THR A 219 16.32 20.44 11.84
C THR A 219 15.95 19.84 13.22
N GLY A 220 14.76 20.12 13.75
CA GLY A 220 14.30 19.59 15.04
C GLY A 220 15.07 20.10 16.28
N LEU A 221 15.79 21.22 16.16
CA LEU A 221 16.61 21.76 17.24
C LEU A 221 15.82 22.57 18.28
N ILE A 222 14.55 22.85 17.99
CA ILE A 222 13.65 23.60 18.87
C ILE A 222 12.29 22.89 18.99
N VAL A 223 11.62 23.11 20.11
CA VAL A 223 10.23 22.67 20.30
C VAL A 223 9.32 23.82 19.84
N PRO A 224 8.52 23.65 18.77
CA PRO A 224 7.61 24.69 18.29
C PRO A 224 6.39 24.85 19.19
N ASP A 225 5.71 25.98 19.02
CA ASP A 225 4.29 26.08 19.39
C ASP A 225 3.44 25.25 18.42
N ARG A 226 2.35 24.69 18.94
CA ARG A 226 1.37 23.93 18.17
C ARG A 226 0.00 24.54 18.32
N TYR A 227 -0.65 24.79 17.19
CA TYR A 227 -2.02 25.32 17.15
C TYR A 227 -2.89 24.36 16.34
N PHE A 228 -3.98 23.89 16.95
CA PHE A 228 -4.96 23.03 16.31
C PHE A 228 -6.19 23.85 16.00
N ILE A 229 -6.49 24.06 14.72
CA ILE A 229 -7.59 24.92 14.27
C ILE A 229 -8.63 24.08 13.53
N THR A 230 -9.89 24.14 13.93
CA THR A 230 -10.97 23.43 13.23
C THR A 230 -11.27 24.09 11.89
N LYS A 231 -11.21 23.34 10.78
CA LYS A 231 -11.37 23.83 9.40
C LYS A 231 -12.69 24.57 9.14
N LYS A 232 -13.79 24.03 9.67
CA LYS A 232 -15.15 24.53 9.43
C LYS A 232 -15.48 25.82 10.19
N THR A 233 -15.05 25.89 11.46
CA THR A 233 -15.40 26.98 12.36
C THR A 233 -14.28 28.01 12.50
N LEU A 234 -13.06 27.64 12.10
CA LEU A 234 -11.81 28.39 12.32
C LEU A 234 -11.53 28.66 13.81
N ASN A 235 -12.17 27.89 14.69
CA ASN A 235 -11.94 27.98 16.13
C ASN A 235 -10.65 27.26 16.50
N THR A 236 -9.93 27.83 17.45
CA THR A 236 -8.79 27.17 18.07
C THR A 236 -9.27 26.04 18.99
N ALA A 237 -9.04 24.80 18.57
CA ALA A 237 -9.36 23.61 19.35
C ALA A 237 -8.36 23.41 20.52
N ALA A 238 -7.07 23.60 20.25
CA ALA A 238 -6.01 23.51 21.25
C ALA A 238 -4.80 24.38 20.89
N MET A 239 -4.07 24.82 21.92
CA MET A 239 -2.76 25.46 21.78
C MET A 239 -1.77 24.88 22.78
N GLU A 240 -0.58 24.52 22.30
CA GLU A 240 0.52 24.01 23.10
C GLU A 240 1.75 24.88 22.84
N PHE A 241 2.34 25.47 23.89
CA PHE A 241 3.49 26.37 23.72
C PHE A 241 4.81 25.64 24.00
N GLY A 242 5.68 25.64 22.99
CA GLY A 242 7.01 25.06 23.08
C GLY A 242 7.96 25.99 23.84
N ARG A 243 8.94 25.41 24.55
CA ARG A 243 10.06 26.19 25.09
C ARG A 243 11.13 26.34 24.02
N GLN A 244 11.24 27.52 23.42
CA GLN A 244 12.26 27.85 22.44
C GLN A 244 13.43 28.58 23.12
N GLN A 245 14.62 27.96 23.13
CA GLN A 245 15.81 28.51 23.82
C GLN A 245 16.62 29.50 22.98
N PHE A 246 16.48 29.45 21.66
CA PHE A 246 17.19 30.33 20.73
C PHE A 246 16.36 30.54 19.47
N PHE A 247 16.70 31.55 18.69
CA PHE A 247 16.15 31.77 17.36
C PHE A 247 17.26 32.13 16.38
N MET A 248 16.99 31.89 15.10
CA MET A 248 17.90 32.25 14.01
C MET A 248 17.35 33.51 13.33
N GLU A 249 18.19 34.49 13.06
CA GLU A 249 17.82 35.68 12.29
C GLU A 249 18.97 36.16 11.42
N ARG A 250 18.70 37.13 10.55
CA ARG A 250 19.74 37.83 9.79
C ARG A 250 20.15 39.07 10.59
N ASP A 251 21.46 39.20 10.80
CA ASP A 251 22.06 40.46 11.21
C ASP A 251 22.06 41.40 10.00
N PHE A 252 21.38 42.54 10.10
CA PHE A 252 21.26 43.51 9.00
C PHE A 252 22.55 44.33 8.78
N GLU A 253 23.49 44.36 9.73
CA GLU A 253 24.78 45.03 9.54
C GLU A 253 25.76 44.14 8.78
N THR A 254 25.82 42.85 9.15
CA THR A 254 26.77 41.91 8.55
C THR A 254 26.18 41.03 7.44
N ASN A 255 24.85 41.04 7.30
CA ASN A 255 24.06 40.14 6.44
C ASN A 255 24.25 38.64 6.70
N LYS A 256 24.85 38.29 7.83
CA LYS A 256 25.05 36.89 8.23
C LYS A 256 23.88 36.40 9.05
N LEU A 257 23.67 35.09 9.02
CA LEU A 257 22.75 34.44 9.94
C LEU A 257 23.37 34.33 11.32
N THR A 258 22.65 34.79 12.34
CA THR A 258 23.05 34.72 13.74
C THR A 258 22.10 33.80 14.52
N LYS A 259 22.65 33.22 15.60
CA LYS A 259 21.90 32.41 16.56
C LYS A 259 21.81 33.19 17.85
N GLU A 260 20.64 33.69 18.16
CA GLU A 260 20.39 34.52 19.34
C GLU A 260 19.70 33.72 20.44
N CYS A 261 20.19 33.88 21.68
CA CYS A 261 19.56 33.26 22.85
C CYS A 261 18.22 33.94 23.14
N MET A 262 17.18 33.14 23.36
CA MET A 262 15.88 33.66 23.76
C MET A 262 15.86 33.87 25.28
N PRO A 263 15.50 35.07 25.80
CA PRO A 263 15.34 35.25 27.23
C PRO A 263 14.24 34.33 27.76
N ASP A 264 14.44 33.75 28.96
CA ASP A 264 13.54 32.73 29.53
C ASP A 264 12.08 33.21 29.65
N GLU A 265 11.86 34.50 29.87
CA GLU A 265 10.52 35.11 29.92
C GLU A 265 9.78 35.09 28.57
N TYR A 266 10.50 35.00 27.44
CA TYR A 266 9.94 34.90 26.09
C TYR A 266 9.97 33.47 25.54
N ALA A 267 10.81 32.60 26.11
CA ALA A 267 11.00 31.22 25.65
C ALA A 267 9.69 30.43 25.55
N LYS A 268 8.75 30.65 26.49
CA LYS A 268 7.44 29.98 26.56
C LYS A 268 6.25 30.83 26.09
N LYS A 269 6.49 32.07 25.63
CA LYS A 269 5.40 32.92 25.10
C LYS A 269 4.99 32.45 23.71
N GLN A 270 3.72 32.63 23.40
CA GLN A 270 3.13 32.36 22.09
C GLN A 270 3.89 33.08 20.96
N LYS A 271 4.18 32.38 19.86
CA LYS A 271 4.97 32.92 18.73
C LYS A 271 4.13 33.60 17.64
N LEU A 272 2.87 33.22 17.46
CA LEU A 272 1.98 33.79 16.44
C LEU A 272 0.82 34.57 17.05
N THR A 273 0.38 35.63 16.37
CA THR A 273 -0.84 36.34 16.74
C THR A 273 -2.08 35.56 16.32
N ALA A 274 -3.22 35.82 16.96
CA ALA A 274 -4.49 35.19 16.59
C ALA A 274 -4.91 35.48 15.14
N ALA A 275 -4.59 36.68 14.63
CA ALA A 275 -4.86 37.07 13.24
C ALA A 275 -4.09 36.19 12.25
N VAL A 276 -2.78 36.01 12.46
CA VAL A 276 -1.94 35.15 11.62
C VAL A 276 -2.41 33.70 11.67
N ILE A 277 -2.77 33.18 12.84
CA ILE A 277 -3.30 31.81 13.01
C ILE A 277 -4.58 31.62 12.18
N GLY A 278 -5.52 32.57 12.26
CA GLY A 278 -6.77 32.53 11.49
C GLY A 278 -6.54 32.59 9.99
N GLU A 279 -5.61 33.43 9.53
CA GLU A 279 -5.27 33.55 8.11
C GLU A 279 -4.62 32.28 7.55
N LEU A 280 -3.67 31.67 8.29
CA LEU A 280 -3.08 30.38 7.91
C LEU A 280 -4.15 29.27 7.79
N ALA A 281 -5.11 29.23 8.70
CA ALA A 281 -6.22 28.27 8.66
C ALA A 281 -7.18 28.50 7.46
N LEU A 282 -7.36 29.76 7.04
CA LEU A 282 -8.11 30.06 5.81
C LEU A 282 -7.34 29.64 4.55
N MET A 283 -6.04 29.92 4.52
CA MET A 283 -5.15 29.50 3.43
C MET A 283 -5.13 27.98 3.30
N SER A 284 -5.07 27.24 4.41
CA SER A 284 -4.98 25.78 4.38
C SER A 284 -6.15 25.10 3.70
N ASN A 285 -7.39 25.56 3.92
CA ASN A 285 -8.58 25.03 3.25
C ASN A 285 -8.49 25.21 1.72
N THR A 286 -8.02 26.38 1.29
CA THR A 286 -7.86 26.69 -0.13
C THR A 286 -6.73 25.86 -0.75
N ILE A 287 -5.61 25.70 -0.05
CA ILE A 287 -4.46 24.91 -0.51
C ILE A 287 -4.85 23.42 -0.63
N GLU A 288 -5.49 22.84 0.39
CA GLU A 288 -5.92 21.44 0.33
C GLU A 288 -6.88 21.19 -0.83
N THR A 289 -7.78 22.14 -1.10
CA THR A 289 -8.68 22.07 -2.26
C THR A 289 -7.91 22.15 -3.58
N MET A 290 -6.88 23.00 -3.67
CA MET A 290 -6.05 23.12 -4.86
C MET A 290 -5.29 21.84 -5.17
N PHE A 291 -4.69 21.21 -4.17
CA PHE A 291 -3.87 20.01 -4.33
C PHE A 291 -4.67 18.70 -4.27
N ALA A 292 -5.95 18.75 -3.85
CA ALA A 292 -6.81 17.60 -3.59
C ALA A 292 -6.22 16.57 -2.61
N LYS A 293 -5.25 16.98 -1.80
CA LYS A 293 -4.48 16.16 -0.86
C LYS A 293 -3.99 17.00 0.31
N PRO A 294 -3.80 16.40 1.51
CA PRO A 294 -3.15 17.07 2.63
C PRO A 294 -1.75 17.56 2.26
N GLN A 295 -1.46 18.82 2.54
CA GLN A 295 -0.18 19.47 2.28
C GLN A 295 0.52 19.84 3.60
N ALA A 296 1.85 19.84 3.57
CA ALA A 296 2.70 20.49 4.55
C ALA A 296 3.31 21.74 3.88
N VAL A 297 3.02 22.91 4.44
CA VAL A 297 3.35 24.21 3.83
C VAL A 297 4.28 24.99 4.75
N ASP A 298 5.47 25.31 4.25
CA ASP A 298 6.41 26.23 4.91
C ASP A 298 5.86 27.66 4.82
N PHE A 299 5.92 28.42 5.91
CA PHE A 299 5.53 29.83 5.93
C PHE A 299 6.52 30.70 6.70
N ALA A 300 6.55 31.98 6.34
CA ALA A 300 7.23 33.05 7.05
C ALA A 300 6.27 34.20 7.32
N VAL A 301 6.47 34.86 8.46
CA VAL A 301 5.74 36.06 8.87
C VAL A 301 6.72 37.20 9.02
N TYR A 302 6.46 38.30 8.34
CA TYR A 302 7.23 39.54 8.48
C TYR A 302 6.28 40.73 8.53
N LYS A 303 6.30 41.49 9.63
CA LYS A 303 5.39 42.64 9.84
C LYS A 303 3.92 42.25 9.60
N ASP A 304 3.53 41.12 10.20
CA ASP A 304 2.20 40.49 10.07
C ASP A 304 1.80 40.03 8.65
N ALA A 305 2.63 40.24 7.62
CA ALA A 305 2.40 39.66 6.30
C ALA A 305 2.90 38.20 6.26
N ILE A 306 2.04 37.31 5.79
CA ILE A 306 2.36 35.90 5.60
C ILE A 306 2.91 35.68 4.18
N TRP A 307 4.01 34.96 4.09
CA TRP A 307 4.59 34.46 2.85
C TRP A 307 4.63 32.94 2.90
N LEU A 308 4.07 32.28 1.90
CA LEU A 308 4.30 30.84 1.76
C LEU A 308 5.64 30.62 1.07
N LEU A 309 6.43 29.67 1.55
CA LEU A 309 7.80 29.46 1.07
C LEU A 309 7.90 28.26 0.13
N GLY A 310 7.02 27.27 0.32
CA GLY A 310 6.92 26.06 -0.48
C GLY A 310 5.94 25.08 0.14
N THR A 311 5.61 24.02 -0.60
CA THR A 311 4.72 22.97 -0.12
C THR A 311 5.11 21.61 -0.68
N GLU A 312 4.85 20.59 0.13
CA GLU A 312 4.91 19.19 -0.26
C GLU A 312 3.70 18.44 0.30
N GLU A 313 3.47 17.24 -0.21
CA GLU A 313 2.45 16.37 0.37
C GLU A 313 2.87 16.02 1.81
N ALA A 314 1.91 15.95 2.73
CA ALA A 314 2.23 15.65 4.11
C ALA A 314 2.91 14.27 4.24
N GLU A 315 4.03 14.17 4.96
CA GLU A 315 4.81 12.93 5.06
C GLU A 315 3.98 11.73 5.57
N TRP A 316 3.22 11.93 6.65
CA TRP A 316 2.36 10.89 7.23
C TRP A 316 1.27 10.42 6.24
N TYR A 317 0.85 11.28 5.30
CA TYR A 317 -0.10 10.91 4.25
C TYR A 317 0.58 9.98 3.23
N GLN A 318 1.81 10.31 2.82
CA GLN A 318 2.59 9.46 1.91
C GLN A 318 2.94 8.11 2.52
N GLU A 319 3.36 8.08 3.79
CA GLU A 319 3.65 6.83 4.50
C GLU A 319 2.44 5.92 4.55
N LYS A 320 1.26 6.48 4.87
CA LYS A 320 0.00 5.74 4.90
C LYS A 320 -0.40 5.21 3.52
N ILE A 321 -0.38 6.03 2.48
CA ILE A 321 -0.71 5.60 1.10
C ILE A 321 0.28 4.54 0.60
N ASN A 322 1.57 4.69 0.88
CA ASN A 322 2.58 3.71 0.48
C ASN A 322 2.39 2.38 1.22
N LYS A 323 1.98 2.42 2.49
CA LYS A 323 1.64 1.22 3.26
C LYS A 323 0.41 0.53 2.68
N GLU A 324 -0.68 1.26 2.43
CA GLU A 324 -1.90 0.73 1.80
C GLU A 324 -1.63 0.16 0.39
N ALA A 325 -0.80 0.83 -0.42
CA ALA A 325 -0.42 0.35 -1.75
C ALA A 325 0.44 -0.94 -1.69
N LYS A 326 1.38 -1.03 -0.73
CA LYS A 326 2.17 -2.24 -0.50
C LYS A 326 1.29 -3.39 -0.02
N GLU A 327 0.36 -3.13 0.89
CA GLU A 327 -0.61 -4.13 1.35
C GLU A 327 -1.50 -4.61 0.21
N MET A 328 -2.00 -3.70 -0.64
CA MET A 328 -2.79 -4.06 -1.81
C MET A 328 -1.99 -4.90 -2.80
N GLN A 329 -0.76 -4.51 -3.12
CA GLN A 329 0.13 -5.27 -3.99
C GLN A 329 0.51 -6.64 -3.39
N ARG A 330 0.67 -6.69 -2.06
CA ARG A 330 0.92 -7.93 -1.31
C ARG A 330 -0.29 -8.86 -1.38
N ARG A 331 -1.51 -8.34 -1.17
CA ARG A 331 -2.78 -9.06 -1.33
C ARG A 331 -2.96 -9.57 -2.75
N GLU A 332 -2.70 -8.75 -3.77
CA GLU A 332 -2.72 -9.18 -5.18
C GLU A 332 -1.71 -10.28 -5.47
N ASN A 333 -0.50 -10.22 -4.91
CA ASN A 333 0.51 -11.26 -5.10
C ASN A 333 0.18 -12.55 -4.34
N LEU A 334 -0.44 -12.45 -3.16
CA LEU A 334 -0.99 -13.59 -2.41
C LEU A 334 -2.17 -14.24 -3.13
N LEU A 335 -2.98 -13.45 -3.86
CA LEU A 335 -4.06 -13.96 -4.73
C LEU A 335 -3.55 -14.55 -6.05
N LYS A 336 -2.28 -14.33 -6.41
CA LYS A 336 -1.60 -14.91 -7.58
C LYS A 336 -0.85 -16.22 -7.26
N VAL A 337 -1.33 -17.02 -6.30
CA VAL A 337 -0.96 -18.45 -6.22
C VAL A 337 -1.14 -19.04 -7.63
N PRO A 338 -0.15 -19.75 -8.19
CA PRO A 338 0.02 -19.81 -9.63
C PRO A 338 -1.16 -20.53 -10.30
N VAL A 339 -1.83 -19.83 -11.21
CA VAL A 339 -2.89 -20.32 -12.12
C VAL A 339 -2.57 -21.69 -12.73
N GLN A 340 -1.28 -22.01 -12.88
CA GLN A 340 -0.79 -23.32 -13.34
C GLN A 340 -1.19 -24.49 -12.43
N LYS A 341 -1.21 -24.30 -11.10
CA LYS A 341 -1.63 -25.35 -10.15
C LYS A 341 -3.13 -25.55 -10.15
N GLU A 342 -3.90 -24.49 -10.37
CA GLU A 342 -5.37 -24.51 -10.40
C GLU A 342 -5.88 -25.13 -11.71
N GLU A 343 -5.25 -24.82 -12.84
CA GLU A 343 -5.51 -25.49 -14.13
C GLU A 343 -5.12 -26.97 -14.10
N GLU A 344 -3.97 -27.33 -13.50
CA GLU A 344 -3.57 -28.74 -13.32
C GLU A 344 -4.53 -29.50 -12.39
N LEU A 345 -5.04 -28.85 -11.33
CA LEU A 345 -6.05 -29.43 -10.46
C LEU A 345 -7.38 -29.62 -11.18
N MET A 346 -7.84 -28.60 -11.92
CA MET A 346 -9.09 -28.68 -12.69
C MET A 346 -9.01 -29.76 -13.76
N GLN A 347 -7.86 -29.92 -14.43
CA GLN A 347 -7.65 -30.97 -15.42
C GLN A 347 -7.68 -32.36 -14.77
N LYS A 348 -7.03 -32.54 -13.61
CA LYS A 348 -7.08 -33.80 -12.84
C LYS A 348 -8.49 -34.10 -12.33
N GLU A 349 -9.24 -33.10 -11.85
CA GLU A 349 -10.63 -33.27 -11.41
C GLU A 349 -11.59 -33.62 -12.56
N GLN A 350 -11.39 -33.03 -13.74
CA GLN A 350 -12.13 -33.39 -14.95
C GLN A 350 -11.82 -34.81 -15.41
N GLU A 351 -10.55 -35.23 -15.33
CA GLU A 351 -10.13 -36.59 -15.66
C GLU A 351 -10.75 -37.61 -14.70
N ILE A 352 -10.73 -37.35 -13.39
CA ILE A 352 -11.36 -38.20 -12.37
C ILE A 352 -12.88 -38.27 -12.54
N SER A 353 -13.55 -37.14 -12.79
CA SER A 353 -15.00 -37.11 -13.06
C SER A 353 -15.37 -37.93 -14.28
N ARG A 354 -14.52 -37.91 -15.32
CA ARG A 354 -14.71 -38.69 -16.55
C ARG A 354 -14.53 -40.19 -16.31
N VAL A 355 -13.54 -40.58 -15.49
CA VAL A 355 -13.32 -41.99 -15.09
C VAL A 355 -14.49 -42.50 -14.25
N LEU A 356 -14.95 -41.73 -13.26
CA LEU A 356 -16.12 -42.08 -12.43
C LEU A 356 -17.41 -42.20 -13.25
N THR A 357 -17.61 -41.32 -14.23
CA THR A 357 -18.79 -41.38 -15.11
C THR A 357 -18.76 -42.61 -16.00
N LYS A 358 -17.57 -43.01 -16.46
CA LYS A 358 -17.37 -44.21 -17.26
C LYS A 358 -17.53 -45.50 -16.44
N GLU A 359 -17.06 -45.51 -15.19
CA GLU A 359 -17.29 -46.62 -14.25
C GLU A 359 -18.78 -46.76 -13.88
N LEU A 360 -19.53 -45.65 -13.76
CA LEU A 360 -20.99 -45.67 -13.60
C LEU A 360 -21.74 -46.25 -14.81
N GLU A 361 -21.17 -46.15 -16.02
CA GLU A 361 -21.72 -46.73 -17.25
C GLU A 361 -21.34 -48.22 -17.41
N GLU A 362 -20.18 -48.64 -16.88
CA GLU A 362 -19.63 -49.99 -17.00
C GLU A 362 -20.00 -50.92 -15.82
N ASP A 363 -20.51 -50.39 -14.70
CA ASP A 363 -20.97 -51.19 -13.56
C ASP A 363 -22.23 -52.01 -13.91
N ALA A 364 -22.03 -53.32 -14.11
CA ALA A 364 -23.07 -54.30 -14.40
C ALA A 364 -24.18 -54.40 -13.33
N LEU A 365 -24.00 -53.82 -12.14
CA LEU A 365 -25.02 -53.74 -11.09
C LEU A 365 -26.08 -52.66 -11.35
N VAL A 366 -25.75 -51.59 -12.09
CA VAL A 366 -26.76 -50.62 -12.58
C VAL A 366 -27.58 -51.22 -13.72
N VAL A 367 -26.96 -52.05 -14.56
CA VAL A 367 -27.64 -52.80 -15.64
C VAL A 367 -28.53 -53.92 -15.07
N GLY A 368 -28.11 -54.58 -13.98
CA GLY A 368 -28.88 -55.65 -13.31
C GLY A 368 -30.06 -55.15 -12.47
N ALA A 369 -29.92 -54.02 -11.76
CA ALA A 369 -31.02 -53.44 -10.99
C ALA A 369 -32.11 -52.78 -11.88
N LEU A 370 -31.80 -52.48 -13.14
CA LEU A 370 -32.76 -52.09 -14.20
C LEU A 370 -33.54 -53.28 -14.79
N LEU A 371 -33.16 -54.54 -14.50
CA LEU A 371 -33.72 -55.75 -15.12
C LEU A 371 -34.30 -56.77 -14.12
N GLY A 372 -34.90 -56.29 -13.02
CA GLY A 372 -35.73 -57.14 -12.16
C GLY A 372 -37.11 -57.44 -12.77
N SER A 373 -37.29 -58.67 -13.30
CA SER A 373 -38.54 -59.43 -13.49
C SER A 373 -39.22 -59.47 -14.89
N ALA A 374 -38.91 -60.53 -15.64
CA ALA A 374 -39.92 -61.36 -16.30
C ALA A 374 -39.73 -62.83 -15.86
N GLY A 375 -40.65 -63.32 -15.00
CA GLY A 375 -41.16 -64.70 -15.03
C GLY A 375 -40.33 -65.84 -14.41
N THR A 376 -40.59 -66.11 -13.11
CA THR A 376 -40.99 -67.41 -12.51
C THR A 376 -40.47 -68.77 -13.05
N ALA A 377 -39.94 -69.60 -12.13
CA ALA A 377 -40.49 -70.91 -11.69
C ALA A 377 -39.50 -72.11 -11.58
N GLY A 378 -39.57 -72.82 -10.44
CA GLY A 378 -39.14 -74.22 -10.21
C GLY A 378 -37.97 -74.39 -9.22
N ILE A 379 -37.95 -75.24 -8.18
CA ILE A 379 -38.66 -76.48 -7.82
C ILE A 379 -38.52 -76.77 -6.29
N THR A 380 -39.65 -77.06 -5.62
CA THR A 380 -40.01 -77.92 -4.43
C THR A 380 -39.24 -78.03 -3.09
N THR A 381 -39.99 -77.84 -1.98
CA THR A 381 -40.39 -78.78 -0.86
C THR A 381 -39.55 -80.07 -0.65
N GLU A 382 -39.17 -80.59 0.53
CA GLU A 382 -39.74 -80.69 1.90
C GLU A 382 -38.62 -80.94 2.97
N MET A 383 -38.82 -80.51 4.24
CA MET A 383 -38.81 -81.33 5.48
C MET A 383 -38.77 -80.45 6.77
N ARG A 384 -39.93 -80.36 7.46
CA ARG A 384 -40.22 -80.65 8.91
C ARG A 384 -39.09 -80.43 9.97
N GLU A 385 -39.22 -79.80 11.15
CA GLU A 385 -40.26 -79.74 12.22
C GLU A 385 -40.06 -78.50 13.16
N GLN A 386 -41.10 -78.07 13.89
CA GLN A 386 -41.12 -77.02 14.96
C GLN A 386 -40.76 -77.61 16.37
N PRO A 387 -40.65 -76.89 17.54
CA PRO A 387 -41.04 -75.48 17.90
C PRO A 387 -40.14 -74.65 18.89
N HIS A 388 -40.42 -73.32 18.99
CA HIS A 388 -40.48 -72.41 20.19
C HIS A 388 -39.77 -71.02 20.14
N SER A 389 -40.56 -69.96 20.43
CA SER A 389 -40.33 -68.77 21.31
C SER A 389 -39.14 -67.79 21.04
N ILE A 390 -39.32 -66.59 20.45
CA ILE A 390 -39.72 -65.24 21.00
C ILE A 390 -38.62 -64.48 21.82
N VAL A 391 -38.48 -63.17 21.50
CA VAL A 391 -37.81 -61.96 22.09
C VAL A 391 -36.28 -61.77 21.89
N GLN A 392 -35.67 -60.62 21.49
CA GLN A 392 -35.98 -59.17 21.51
C GLN A 392 -35.31 -58.36 20.34
N PRO A 393 -35.77 -57.13 20.06
CA PRO A 393 -35.25 -56.24 19.01
C PRO A 393 -33.96 -55.52 19.43
N MET A 394 -33.03 -55.28 18.50
CA MET A 394 -32.11 -54.14 18.66
C MET A 394 -32.80 -52.90 18.14
N GLU A 395 -33.37 -52.15 19.08
CA GLU A 395 -33.70 -50.74 18.93
C GLU A 395 -32.44 -49.97 18.50
N ALA A 396 -32.35 -49.60 17.22
CA ALA A 396 -31.74 -48.33 16.90
C ALA A 396 -32.80 -47.26 17.20
N LYS A 397 -32.53 -46.41 18.17
CA LYS A 397 -33.33 -45.20 18.43
C LYS A 397 -33.34 -44.35 17.15
N MET A 398 -34.33 -44.56 16.29
CA MET A 398 -34.64 -43.62 15.23
C MET A 398 -35.21 -42.38 15.93
N SER A 399 -34.48 -41.27 15.76
CA SER A 399 -35.04 -39.94 15.95
C SER A 399 -36.39 -39.87 15.20
N SER A 400 -37.40 -39.29 15.84
CA SER A 400 -38.74 -39.10 15.26
C SER A 400 -38.77 -38.05 14.15
N ASP A 401 -37.62 -37.46 13.82
CA ASP A 401 -37.43 -36.55 12.70
C ASP A 401 -36.66 -37.24 11.55
N PRO A 402 -37.33 -37.55 10.42
CA PRO A 402 -36.66 -38.07 9.23
C PRO A 402 -35.64 -37.09 8.63
N ASN A 403 -35.49 -35.86 9.15
CA ASN A 403 -34.50 -34.87 8.74
C ASN A 403 -33.29 -34.73 9.69
N ASP A 404 -33.18 -35.54 10.74
CA ASP A 404 -32.03 -35.49 11.65
C ASP A 404 -30.81 -36.24 11.11
N ILE A 405 -29.99 -35.51 10.34
CA ILE A 405 -28.79 -35.99 9.66
C ILE A 405 -27.79 -36.66 10.62
N ASN A 406 -27.64 -36.14 11.84
CA ASN A 406 -26.66 -36.65 12.79
C ASN A 406 -27.03 -38.03 13.33
N SER A 407 -28.32 -38.26 13.57
CA SER A 407 -28.85 -39.55 14.03
C SER A 407 -28.72 -40.65 12.97
N ILE A 408 -28.81 -40.28 11.69
CA ILE A 408 -28.73 -41.20 10.55
C ILE A 408 -27.29 -41.59 10.24
N ILE A 409 -26.37 -40.63 10.27
CA ILE A 409 -24.93 -40.87 10.13
C ILE A 409 -24.46 -41.81 11.26
N GLN A 410 -24.93 -41.62 12.49
CA GLN A 410 -24.58 -42.50 13.60
C GLN A 410 -25.16 -43.93 13.48
N GLY A 411 -26.20 -44.13 12.66
CA GLY A 411 -26.81 -45.45 12.40
C GLY A 411 -26.20 -46.23 11.23
N MET A 412 -25.33 -45.62 10.44
CA MET A 412 -24.62 -46.29 9.34
C MET A 412 -23.34 -46.94 9.87
N ASP A 413 -23.20 -48.26 9.73
CA ASP A 413 -21.92 -48.93 9.98
C ASP A 413 -20.97 -48.66 8.81
N PHE A 414 -20.22 -47.55 8.91
CA PHE A 414 -19.24 -47.15 7.91
C PHE A 414 -18.14 -48.20 7.72
N THR A 415 -17.86 -49.02 8.73
CA THR A 415 -16.89 -50.12 8.63
C THR A 415 -17.41 -51.23 7.73
N ALA A 416 -18.70 -51.57 7.82
CA ALA A 416 -19.36 -52.51 6.92
C ALA A 416 -19.49 -51.93 5.50
N ALA A 417 -19.86 -50.65 5.37
CA ALA A 417 -19.98 -49.97 4.08
C ALA A 417 -18.63 -49.89 3.33
N LEU A 418 -17.53 -49.62 4.04
CA LEU A 418 -16.16 -49.61 3.50
C LEU A 418 -15.66 -51.03 3.16
N SER A 419 -16.03 -52.03 3.96
CA SER A 419 -15.73 -53.46 3.70
C SER A 419 -16.42 -53.97 2.44
N GLU A 420 -17.64 -53.52 2.16
CA GLU A 420 -18.43 -53.91 0.99
C GLU A 420 -17.94 -53.24 -0.31
N VAL A 421 -17.44 -51.99 -0.22
CA VAL A 421 -16.68 -51.33 -1.31
C VAL A 421 -15.41 -52.12 -1.64
N SER A 422 -14.71 -52.65 -0.63
CA SER A 422 -13.50 -53.45 -0.82
C SER A 422 -13.73 -54.84 -1.43
N LYS A 423 -14.96 -55.36 -1.34
CA LYS A 423 -15.35 -56.67 -1.88
C LYS A 423 -15.80 -56.61 -3.34
N ASN A 424 -16.42 -55.50 -3.77
CA ASN A 424 -17.03 -55.38 -5.10
C ASN A 424 -16.19 -54.59 -6.12
N ALA A 425 -15.29 -53.71 -5.68
CA ALA A 425 -14.25 -53.16 -6.55
C ALA A 425 -12.98 -53.98 -6.35
N GLY A 426 -12.36 -54.46 -7.43
CA GLY A 426 -11.11 -55.22 -7.35
C GLY A 426 -10.10 -54.53 -6.42
N GLN A 427 -9.48 -55.28 -5.50
CA GLN A 427 -8.69 -54.74 -4.38
C GLN A 427 -7.65 -53.67 -4.77
N GLN A 428 -7.13 -53.69 -6.00
CA GLN A 428 -6.23 -52.66 -6.53
C GLN A 428 -6.91 -51.32 -6.83
N GLN A 429 -8.14 -51.29 -7.36
CA GLN A 429 -8.83 -50.05 -7.73
C GLN A 429 -9.37 -49.30 -6.51
N ALA A 430 -9.89 -50.02 -5.51
CA ALA A 430 -10.32 -49.43 -4.24
C ALA A 430 -9.13 -48.85 -3.43
N GLN A 431 -7.97 -49.51 -3.44
CA GLN A 431 -6.74 -48.97 -2.88
C GLN A 431 -6.24 -47.74 -3.65
N THR A 432 -6.26 -47.78 -4.98
CA THR A 432 -5.81 -46.66 -5.83
C THR A 432 -6.72 -45.44 -5.68
N PHE A 433 -8.04 -45.62 -5.58
CA PHE A 433 -9.00 -44.55 -5.32
C PHE A 433 -8.85 -43.96 -3.92
N SER A 434 -8.78 -44.82 -2.89
CA SER A 434 -8.55 -44.40 -1.50
C SER A 434 -7.20 -43.68 -1.33
N GLN A 435 -6.14 -44.15 -1.99
CA GLN A 435 -4.83 -43.50 -2.00
C GLN A 435 -4.86 -42.17 -2.76
N SER A 436 -5.51 -42.10 -3.93
CA SER A 436 -5.57 -40.86 -4.72
C SER A 436 -6.38 -39.79 -4.00
N VAL A 437 -7.53 -40.14 -3.41
CA VAL A 437 -8.34 -39.22 -2.60
C VAL A 437 -7.59 -38.80 -1.33
N SER A 438 -6.86 -39.72 -0.68
CA SER A 438 -6.07 -39.38 0.51
C SER A 438 -4.87 -38.48 0.18
N VAL A 439 -4.20 -38.69 -0.95
CA VAL A 439 -3.09 -37.85 -1.42
C VAL A 439 -3.59 -36.45 -1.77
N ILE A 440 -4.69 -36.34 -2.52
CA ILE A 440 -5.29 -35.04 -2.88
C ILE A 440 -5.80 -34.31 -1.63
N PHE A 441 -6.41 -35.02 -0.69
CA PHE A 441 -6.87 -34.46 0.57
C PHE A 441 -5.69 -33.96 1.43
N GLU A 442 -4.59 -34.71 1.49
CA GLU A 442 -3.40 -34.31 2.23
C GLU A 442 -2.63 -33.17 1.51
N GLU A 443 -2.60 -33.12 0.19
CA GLU A 443 -2.03 -32.00 -0.59
C GLU A 443 -2.87 -30.72 -0.45
N HIS A 444 -4.20 -30.83 -0.42
CA HIS A 444 -5.07 -29.69 -0.14
C HIS A 444 -4.95 -29.22 1.30
N LYS A 445 -4.88 -30.15 2.26
CA LYS A 445 -4.64 -29.84 3.66
C LYS A 445 -3.28 -29.19 3.83
N GLN A 446 -2.22 -29.68 3.19
CA GLN A 446 -0.90 -29.06 3.20
C GLN A 446 -0.90 -27.69 2.52
N THR A 447 -1.66 -27.49 1.44
CA THR A 447 -1.77 -26.19 0.78
C THR A 447 -2.53 -25.19 1.65
N ALA A 448 -3.67 -25.60 2.23
CA ALA A 448 -4.45 -24.78 3.16
C ALA A 448 -3.65 -24.48 4.45
N GLN A 449 -2.90 -25.46 4.95
CA GLN A 449 -2.04 -25.32 6.11
C GLN A 449 -0.82 -24.46 5.81
N ALA A 450 -0.21 -24.56 4.63
CA ALA A 450 0.87 -23.66 4.19
C ALA A 450 0.37 -22.23 3.99
N VAL A 451 -0.85 -22.03 3.50
CA VAL A 451 -1.49 -20.71 3.45
C VAL A 451 -1.78 -20.17 4.84
N THR A 452 -2.28 -21.02 5.75
CA THR A 452 -2.58 -20.64 7.14
C THR A 452 -1.30 -20.35 7.93
N GLU A 453 -0.24 -21.13 7.72
CA GLU A 453 1.09 -20.93 8.33
C GLU A 453 1.77 -19.70 7.73
N ALA A 454 1.70 -19.46 6.42
CA ALA A 454 2.19 -18.24 5.81
C ALA A 454 1.46 -16.98 6.33
N VAL A 455 0.16 -17.08 6.61
CA VAL A 455 -0.62 -16.00 7.25
C VAL A 455 -0.23 -15.83 8.72
N ALA A 456 -0.05 -16.92 9.47
CA ALA A 456 0.29 -16.88 10.90
C ALA A 456 1.77 -16.54 11.19
N GLU A 457 2.67 -16.77 10.23
CA GLU A 457 4.08 -16.39 10.29
C GLU A 457 4.24 -14.90 9.94
N ASP A 458 3.42 -14.38 9.01
CA ASP A 458 3.31 -12.95 8.73
C ASP A 458 2.78 -12.14 9.93
N GLU A 459 1.74 -12.64 10.61
CA GLU A 459 1.22 -12.03 11.86
C GLU A 459 2.27 -11.98 12.98
N ARG A 460 3.26 -12.89 12.96
CA ARG A 460 4.34 -12.93 13.97
C ARG A 460 5.52 -12.03 13.62
N GLU A 461 5.85 -11.86 12.34
CA GLU A 461 6.97 -11.03 11.92
C GLU A 461 6.65 -9.52 11.94
N ASN A 462 5.37 -9.12 11.97
CA ASN A 462 4.98 -7.71 11.98
C ASN A 462 3.90 -7.36 13.04
N PRO A 463 4.22 -7.42 14.35
CA PRO A 463 3.22 -7.34 15.44
C PRO A 463 2.70 -5.93 15.77
N GLU A 464 3.18 -4.86 15.14
CA GLU A 464 2.78 -3.46 15.43
C GLU A 464 1.60 -2.93 14.57
N GLU A 465 0.96 -3.79 13.77
CA GLU A 465 -0.14 -3.39 12.89
C GLU A 465 -1.53 -3.74 13.44
N GLU A 466 -1.82 -3.37 14.69
CA GLU A 466 -3.20 -3.24 15.15
C GLU A 466 -3.73 -1.85 14.83
N MET A 467 -4.44 -1.70 13.70
CA MET A 467 -5.48 -0.67 13.61
C MET A 467 -6.56 -0.99 12.55
N SER A 468 -7.66 -1.55 13.07
CA SER A 468 -9.05 -1.41 12.62
C SER A 468 -9.33 -0.71 11.28
N LEU A 469 -9.74 -1.50 10.27
CA LEU A 469 -11.08 -1.51 9.64
C LEU A 469 -11.03 -2.28 8.30
N GLU A 470 -12.09 -3.07 8.06
CA GLU A 470 -12.47 -3.74 6.78
C GLU A 470 -11.89 -5.12 6.42
N GLU A 471 -11.65 -6.02 7.37
CA GLU A 471 -11.62 -7.47 7.07
C GLU A 471 -12.98 -8.18 7.27
N GLU A 472 -13.95 -7.53 7.91
CA GLU A 472 -15.26 -8.14 8.18
C GLU A 472 -16.12 -8.44 6.93
N PRO A 473 -16.23 -7.57 5.90
CA PRO A 473 -17.23 -7.78 4.85
C PRO A 473 -16.86 -8.93 3.90
N LEU A 474 -15.60 -9.05 3.47
CA LEU A 474 -15.15 -10.15 2.61
C LEU A 474 -15.12 -11.49 3.35
N LYS A 475 -14.68 -11.52 4.61
CA LYS A 475 -14.77 -12.72 5.45
C LYS A 475 -16.23 -13.13 5.68
N LYS A 476 -17.14 -12.17 5.91
CA LYS A 476 -18.59 -12.43 6.02
C LYS A 476 -19.17 -12.96 4.70
N GLU A 477 -18.82 -12.39 3.55
CA GLU A 477 -19.30 -12.85 2.24
C GLU A 477 -18.77 -14.24 1.89
N MET A 478 -17.48 -14.53 2.11
CA MET A 478 -16.91 -15.86 1.93
C MET A 478 -17.56 -16.89 2.86
N THR A 479 -17.73 -16.54 4.14
CA THR A 479 -18.42 -17.42 5.11
C THR A 479 -19.87 -17.68 4.68
N LEU A 480 -20.55 -16.68 4.10
CA LEU A 480 -21.91 -16.81 3.60
C LEU A 480 -21.96 -17.73 2.36
N LEU A 481 -20.99 -17.62 1.45
CA LEU A 481 -20.85 -18.48 0.26
C LEU A 481 -20.56 -19.93 0.64
N GLU A 482 -19.61 -20.15 1.55
CA GLU A 482 -19.25 -21.48 2.08
C GLU A 482 -20.42 -22.16 2.79
N LYS A 483 -21.16 -21.38 3.60
CA LYS A 483 -22.39 -21.85 4.23
C LYS A 483 -23.46 -22.20 3.18
N SER A 484 -23.65 -21.35 2.18
CA SER A 484 -24.65 -21.58 1.12
C SER A 484 -24.34 -22.83 0.29
N ALA A 485 -23.05 -23.09 0.01
CA ALA A 485 -22.60 -24.28 -0.71
C ALA A 485 -22.83 -25.57 0.10
N GLY A 486 -22.56 -25.53 1.41
CA GLY A 486 -22.83 -26.65 2.29
C GLY A 486 -24.32 -26.92 2.49
N ASP A 487 -25.14 -25.87 2.61
CA ASP A 487 -26.60 -25.98 2.69
C ASP A 487 -27.18 -26.61 1.40
N LEU A 488 -26.64 -26.24 0.23
CA LEU A 488 -27.02 -26.85 -1.06
C LEU A 488 -26.65 -28.34 -1.13
N LEU A 489 -25.47 -28.72 -0.61
CA LEU A 489 -25.02 -30.10 -0.59
C LEU A 489 -25.89 -30.97 0.33
N VAL A 490 -26.29 -30.42 1.49
CA VAL A 490 -27.26 -31.04 2.40
C VAL A 490 -28.62 -31.23 1.71
N HIS A 491 -29.10 -30.21 1.01
CA HIS A 491 -30.35 -30.29 0.25
C HIS A 491 -30.30 -31.39 -0.83
N CYS A 492 -29.20 -31.47 -1.59
CA CYS A 492 -29.02 -32.51 -2.61
C CYS A 492 -29.03 -33.92 -2.01
N PHE A 493 -28.42 -34.10 -0.84
CA PHE A 493 -28.44 -35.36 -0.12
C PHE A 493 -29.87 -35.75 0.32
N HIS A 494 -30.67 -34.81 0.82
CA HIS A 494 -32.07 -35.07 1.18
C HIS A 494 -32.93 -35.48 -0.01
N GLU A 495 -32.75 -34.84 -1.17
CA GLU A 495 -33.47 -35.17 -2.40
C GLU A 495 -33.16 -36.59 -2.88
N ILE A 496 -31.90 -36.99 -2.88
CA ILE A 496 -31.48 -38.34 -3.28
C ILE A 496 -31.96 -39.39 -2.25
N LYS A 497 -31.92 -39.04 -0.96
CA LYS A 497 -32.42 -39.86 0.14
C LYS A 497 -33.92 -40.15 0.01
N ALA A 498 -34.70 -39.18 -0.44
CA ALA A 498 -36.14 -39.35 -0.64
C ALA A 498 -36.47 -40.27 -1.83
N ALA A 499 -35.58 -40.35 -2.82
CA ALA A 499 -35.79 -41.13 -4.03
C ALA A 499 -35.29 -42.58 -3.94
N ILE A 500 -34.40 -42.90 -3.00
CA ILE A 500 -33.78 -44.23 -2.86
C ILE A 500 -34.24 -44.89 -1.55
N PRO A 501 -34.70 -46.16 -1.55
CA PRO A 501 -35.06 -46.86 -0.31
C PRO A 501 -33.88 -47.00 0.65
N THR A 502 -34.12 -46.85 1.96
CA THR A 502 -33.09 -46.87 3.02
C THR A 502 -32.21 -48.11 2.99
N GLU A 503 -32.77 -49.26 2.61
CA GLU A 503 -32.09 -50.55 2.50
C GLU A 503 -31.02 -50.56 1.40
N GLN A 504 -31.10 -49.64 0.42
CA GLN A 504 -30.21 -49.54 -0.74
C GLN A 504 -29.15 -48.44 -0.61
N TRP A 505 -29.17 -47.65 0.47
CA TRP A 505 -28.24 -46.53 0.64
C TRP A 505 -26.79 -46.97 0.78
N ALA A 506 -26.55 -48.03 1.55
CA ALA A 506 -25.21 -48.59 1.72
C ALA A 506 -24.64 -49.20 0.42
N ALA A 507 -25.53 -49.64 -0.48
CA ALA A 507 -25.18 -50.22 -1.78
C ALA A 507 -24.99 -49.17 -2.89
N THR A 508 -25.43 -47.92 -2.68
CA THR A 508 -25.40 -46.88 -3.71
C THR A 508 -24.17 -45.96 -3.55
N PRO A 509 -23.19 -45.97 -4.48
CA PRO A 509 -21.96 -45.18 -4.36
C PRO A 509 -22.20 -43.67 -4.22
N ALA A 510 -23.15 -43.10 -4.97
CA ALA A 510 -23.46 -41.67 -4.91
C ALA A 510 -24.03 -41.24 -3.55
N VAL A 511 -24.90 -42.06 -2.95
CA VAL A 511 -25.46 -41.81 -1.61
C VAL A 511 -24.36 -41.83 -0.56
N ARG A 512 -23.42 -42.78 -0.65
CA ARG A 512 -22.28 -42.86 0.27
C ARG A 512 -21.33 -41.66 0.14
N HIS A 513 -21.02 -41.27 -1.09
CA HIS A 513 -20.12 -40.15 -1.34
C HIS A 513 -20.70 -38.82 -0.82
N LEU A 514 -22.00 -38.59 -1.08
CA LEU A 514 -22.69 -37.41 -0.55
C LEU A 514 -22.85 -37.45 0.97
N ALA A 515 -23.09 -38.62 1.57
CA ALA A 515 -23.16 -38.76 3.03
C ALA A 515 -21.86 -38.32 3.71
N VAL A 516 -20.70 -38.68 3.14
CA VAL A 516 -19.38 -38.28 3.64
C VAL A 516 -19.17 -36.77 3.51
N LEU A 517 -19.57 -36.17 2.39
CA LEU A 517 -19.48 -34.73 2.17
C LEU A 517 -20.37 -33.95 3.14
N VAL A 518 -21.62 -34.40 3.34
CA VAL A 518 -22.55 -33.83 4.34
C VAL A 518 -21.99 -33.97 5.75
N GLN A 519 -21.39 -35.10 6.09
CA GLN A 519 -20.79 -35.33 7.40
C GLN A 519 -19.62 -34.37 7.65
N ASN A 520 -18.73 -34.19 6.68
CA ASN A 520 -17.59 -33.29 6.80
C ASN A 520 -18.03 -31.83 6.96
N PHE A 521 -19.05 -31.39 6.22
CA PHE A 521 -19.62 -30.06 6.41
C PHE A 521 -20.32 -29.91 7.77
N SER A 522 -21.18 -30.85 8.13
CA SER A 522 -22.03 -30.74 9.33
C SER A 522 -21.24 -30.87 10.63
N GLN A 523 -20.29 -31.82 10.69
CA GLN A 523 -19.56 -32.15 11.92
C GLN A 523 -18.19 -31.46 12.01
N LYS A 524 -17.47 -31.35 10.89
CA LYS A 524 -16.10 -30.81 10.86
C LYS A 524 -16.02 -29.39 10.32
N LYS A 525 -17.16 -28.80 9.91
CA LYS A 525 -17.25 -27.44 9.34
C LYS A 525 -16.36 -27.23 8.12
N ILE A 526 -16.16 -28.27 7.32
CA ILE A 526 -15.37 -28.20 6.08
C ILE A 526 -16.32 -27.88 4.92
N PRO A 527 -16.22 -26.71 4.26
CA PRO A 527 -17.12 -26.34 3.16
C PRO A 527 -16.84 -27.17 1.91
N PRO A 528 -17.88 -27.52 1.12
CA PRO A 528 -17.68 -28.27 -0.11
C PRO A 528 -17.15 -27.38 -1.23
N ASN A 529 -16.27 -27.93 -2.06
CA ASN A 529 -15.73 -27.22 -3.20
C ASN A 529 -16.72 -27.22 -4.39
N PRO A 530 -16.52 -26.37 -5.43
CA PRO A 530 -17.44 -26.28 -6.56
C PRO A 530 -17.67 -27.59 -7.32
N ALA A 531 -16.67 -28.48 -7.41
CA ALA A 531 -16.80 -29.78 -8.06
C ALA A 531 -17.70 -30.74 -7.26
N GLN A 532 -17.59 -30.73 -5.92
CA GLN A 532 -18.45 -31.49 -5.02
C GLN A 532 -19.90 -30.98 -5.06
N VAL A 533 -20.10 -29.67 -5.15
CA VAL A 533 -21.42 -29.06 -5.33
C VAL A 533 -22.01 -29.46 -6.68
N LYS A 534 -21.22 -29.42 -7.76
CA LYS A 534 -21.66 -29.85 -9.08
C LYS A 534 -22.00 -31.34 -9.13
N PHE A 535 -21.18 -32.21 -8.55
CA PHE A 535 -21.47 -33.64 -8.41
C PHE A 535 -22.79 -33.89 -7.68
N ALA A 536 -23.06 -33.15 -6.60
CA ALA A 536 -24.30 -33.26 -5.85
C ALA A 536 -25.52 -32.87 -6.69
N LEU A 537 -25.42 -31.78 -7.47
CA LEU A 537 -26.48 -31.34 -8.39
C LEU A 537 -26.70 -32.33 -9.53
N ASP A 538 -25.64 -32.82 -10.17
CA ASP A 538 -25.71 -33.80 -11.25
C ASP A 538 -26.31 -35.14 -10.76
N ALA A 539 -26.01 -35.54 -9.52
CA ALA A 539 -26.58 -36.71 -8.89
C ALA A 539 -28.09 -36.54 -8.63
N VAL A 540 -28.54 -35.36 -8.16
CA VAL A 540 -29.96 -35.05 -7.99
C VAL A 540 -30.69 -35.05 -9.33
N GLU A 541 -30.11 -34.42 -10.35
CA GLU A 541 -30.71 -34.34 -11.68
C GLU A 541 -30.87 -35.74 -12.31
N LYS A 542 -29.88 -36.61 -12.16
CA LYS A 542 -29.96 -38.00 -12.64
C LYS A 542 -30.99 -38.85 -11.89
N VAL A 543 -31.24 -38.53 -10.63
CA VAL A 543 -32.27 -39.20 -9.81
C VAL A 543 -33.67 -38.65 -10.11
N LYS A 544 -33.80 -37.36 -10.48
CA LYS A 544 -35.08 -36.70 -10.83
C LYS A 544 -35.51 -36.90 -12.29
N ASN A 545 -34.57 -37.09 -13.22
CA ASN A 545 -34.84 -37.36 -14.65
C ASN A 545 -35.10 -38.86 -14.93
N ARG A 546 -35.27 -39.66 -13.89
CA ARG A 546 -35.70 -41.06 -13.88
C ARG A 546 -36.96 -41.18 -13.04
#